data_AF-A0A939ID87-F1
#
_entry.id   AF-A0A939ID87-F1
#
_cell.length_a   1.000
_cell.length_b   1.000
_cell.length_c   1.000
_cell.angle_alpha   90.00
_cell.angle_beta   90.00
_cell.angle_gamma   90.00
#
_symmetry.space_group_name_H-M   'P 1'
#
loop_
_entity.id
_entity.type
_entity.pdbx_description
1 polymer ?
#
loop_
_entity_poly.entity_id
_entity_poly.type
_entity_poly.pdbx_seq_one_letter_code
_entity_poly.pdbx_strand_id
1 'polypeptide(L)'
;MGKAGQALRQVLESYNISQSQLAIGLGVERPIVFRWYHEKIDPTAETVADIVKALNKINKSAANDFIQVYLGDLTLFKNQITNQNLPLSDKVNVTVLAQIFKSITNSYKYLYFLSVLDILKRRSFDTLSPISFREVIVEMLANAWYPHNYFKIYFGIQDQIANKLDALELEITEPILKFRDTDKKLLRATINNQNLDDIVISINRYVSYRLIRPFFFQETRGLKDYDVNPAIINLANDQFNIKKPLYCFNAEDQKNCNAIILHPDWIQYLEENYTIVRGWASWEWLNYMQQRNPSTPNVVNKLFMPHQRDSLTNQTKYWKTILEYQDIKCIYSQVKLDKDEISLDHYLPWSFVAHDQLWNLIPTTKYVNSSKSNNLPSEEYFQAFLELQHIGLTIAYENISKNQWLKYTESFVSELKVSQADDLLNLDILSKAYKITTLPLISLATIQGFSPNWVYA
;
A
#
# COMPACT_ATOMS: atom_id res chain seq x y z
N MET A 1 -13.40 -26.56 5.35
CA MET A 1 -14.71 -26.02 5.77
C MET A 1 -14.63 -24.53 5.56
N GLY A 2 -15.57 -23.92 4.84
CA GLY A 2 -15.47 -22.51 4.52
C GLY A 2 -15.96 -21.62 5.65
N LYS A 3 -15.40 -20.42 5.64
CA LYS A 3 -15.55 -19.40 6.68
C LYS A 3 -16.98 -18.86 6.76
N ALA A 4 -17.75 -18.95 5.66
CA ALA A 4 -19.10 -18.41 5.56
C ALA A 4 -20.14 -19.27 6.30
N GLY A 5 -20.12 -20.59 6.11
CA GLY A 5 -21.03 -21.51 6.82
C GLY A 5 -20.84 -21.44 8.34
N GLN A 6 -19.59 -21.34 8.80
CA GLN A 6 -19.24 -21.21 10.21
C GLN A 6 -19.75 -19.90 10.82
N ALA A 7 -19.46 -18.77 10.15
CA ALA A 7 -19.96 -17.46 10.57
C ALA A 7 -21.49 -17.42 10.59
N LEU A 8 -22.13 -18.04 9.61
CA LEU A 8 -23.58 -18.09 9.50
C LEU A 8 -24.20 -18.87 10.64
N ARG A 9 -23.68 -20.08 10.95
CA ARG A 9 -24.15 -20.90 12.06
C ARG A 9 -24.06 -20.13 13.38
N GLN A 10 -22.89 -19.57 13.66
CA GLN A 10 -22.63 -18.85 14.90
C GLN A 10 -23.58 -17.67 15.11
N VAL A 11 -23.82 -16.88 14.06
CA VAL A 11 -24.71 -15.70 14.15
C VAL A 11 -26.17 -16.11 14.29
N LEU A 12 -26.62 -17.10 13.53
CA LEU A 12 -28.00 -17.57 13.64
C LEU A 12 -28.30 -18.12 15.04
N GLU A 13 -27.35 -18.83 15.65
CA GLU A 13 -27.44 -19.31 17.04
C GLU A 13 -27.41 -18.15 18.05
N SER A 14 -26.46 -17.22 17.92
CA SER A 14 -26.26 -16.12 18.88
C SER A 14 -27.44 -15.15 18.94
N TYR A 15 -28.16 -15.00 17.82
CA TYR A 15 -29.29 -14.07 17.70
C TYR A 15 -30.65 -14.77 17.65
N ASN A 16 -30.72 -16.09 17.91
CA ASN A 16 -31.94 -16.89 17.82
C ASN A 16 -32.71 -16.72 16.48
N ILE A 17 -31.98 -16.60 15.37
CA ILE A 17 -32.55 -16.49 14.03
C ILE A 17 -32.66 -17.89 13.43
N SER A 18 -33.88 -18.34 13.12
CA SER A 18 -34.10 -19.64 12.49
C SER A 18 -33.63 -19.65 11.03
N GLN A 19 -33.19 -20.83 10.55
CA GLN A 19 -32.85 -21.03 9.13
C GLN A 19 -34.02 -20.67 8.19
N SER A 20 -35.27 -20.86 8.64
CA SER A 20 -36.47 -20.49 7.87
C SER A 20 -36.64 -18.99 7.72
N GLN A 21 -36.36 -18.21 8.77
CA GLN A 21 -36.42 -16.74 8.70
C GLN A 21 -35.38 -16.19 7.72
N LEU A 22 -34.16 -16.73 7.74
CA LEU A 22 -33.13 -16.34 6.78
C LEU A 22 -33.49 -16.75 5.35
N ALA A 23 -34.03 -17.95 5.15
CA ALA A 23 -34.46 -18.44 3.84
C ALA A 23 -35.54 -17.52 3.21
N ILE A 24 -36.53 -17.11 4.00
CA ILE A 24 -37.55 -16.12 3.58
C ILE A 24 -36.89 -14.78 3.22
N GLY A 25 -35.97 -14.29 4.05
CA GLY A 25 -35.26 -13.02 3.80
C GLY A 25 -34.39 -13.01 2.53
N LEU A 26 -33.94 -14.19 2.10
CA LEU A 26 -33.14 -14.40 0.90
C LEU A 26 -33.95 -14.77 -0.35
N GLY A 27 -35.23 -15.13 -0.19
CA GLY A 27 -36.04 -15.65 -1.31
C GLY A 27 -35.57 -17.01 -1.82
N VAL A 28 -35.00 -17.84 -0.95
CA VAL A 28 -34.49 -19.19 -1.29
C VAL A 28 -35.17 -20.27 -0.46
N GLU A 29 -35.10 -21.52 -0.90
CA GLU A 29 -35.67 -22.63 -0.14
C GLU A 29 -34.84 -22.97 1.11
N ARG A 30 -35.51 -23.33 2.22
CA ARG A 30 -34.87 -23.70 3.50
C ARG A 30 -33.77 -24.77 3.38
N PRO A 31 -33.86 -25.81 2.52
CA PRO A 31 -32.80 -26.79 2.36
C PRO A 31 -31.46 -26.20 1.90
N ILE A 32 -31.46 -25.05 1.21
CA ILE A 32 -30.25 -24.35 0.79
C ILE A 32 -29.55 -23.76 2.02
N VAL A 33 -30.28 -23.03 2.86
CA VAL A 33 -29.77 -22.48 4.13
C VAL A 33 -29.35 -23.57 5.10
N PHE A 34 -30.07 -24.69 5.14
CA PHE A 34 -29.70 -25.86 5.94
C PHE A 34 -28.32 -26.41 5.57
N ARG A 35 -28.00 -26.49 4.27
CA ARG A 35 -26.68 -26.96 3.80
C ARG A 35 -25.56 -25.99 4.22
N TRP A 36 -25.81 -24.68 4.19
CA TRP A 36 -24.85 -23.68 4.67
C TRP A 36 -24.63 -23.73 6.18
N TYR A 37 -25.72 -23.79 6.96
CA TYR A 37 -25.70 -23.83 8.41
C TYR A 37 -24.99 -25.08 8.96
N HIS A 38 -25.19 -26.23 8.32
CA HIS A 38 -24.50 -27.48 8.68
C HIS A 38 -23.16 -27.66 7.95
N GLU A 39 -22.63 -26.61 7.33
CA GLU A 39 -21.31 -26.60 6.67
C GLU A 39 -21.13 -27.69 5.60
N LYS A 40 -22.23 -28.14 4.97
CA LYS A 40 -22.20 -29.14 3.89
C LYS A 40 -21.75 -28.52 2.57
N ILE A 41 -22.08 -27.25 2.36
CA ILE A 41 -21.69 -26.40 1.22
C ILE A 41 -21.54 -24.98 1.77
N ASP A 42 -20.63 -24.16 1.24
CA ASP A 42 -20.55 -22.74 1.59
C ASP A 42 -21.31 -21.86 0.59
N PRO A 43 -21.93 -20.76 1.04
CA PRO A 43 -22.51 -19.77 0.14
C PRO A 43 -21.40 -19.10 -0.70
N THR A 44 -21.74 -18.72 -1.94
CA THR A 44 -20.82 -17.96 -2.81
C THR A 44 -20.61 -16.53 -2.28
N ALA A 45 -19.59 -15.82 -2.78
CA ALA A 45 -19.34 -14.44 -2.36
C ALA A 45 -20.54 -13.49 -2.60
N GLU A 46 -21.25 -13.67 -3.72
CA GLU A 46 -22.50 -12.95 -4.03
C GLU A 46 -23.60 -13.30 -3.04
N THR A 47 -23.79 -14.59 -2.74
CA THR A 47 -24.76 -15.06 -1.74
C THR A 47 -24.42 -14.54 -0.34
N VAL A 48 -23.14 -14.40 0.02
CA VAL A 48 -22.74 -13.80 1.30
C VAL A 48 -23.18 -12.33 1.39
N ALA A 49 -23.05 -11.57 0.31
CA ALA A 49 -23.56 -10.18 0.29
C ALA A 49 -25.09 -10.14 0.49
N ASP A 50 -25.82 -11.10 -0.08
CA ASP A 50 -27.27 -11.19 0.09
C ASP A 50 -27.68 -11.70 1.48
N ILE A 51 -26.90 -12.61 2.09
CA ILE A 51 -27.05 -13.02 3.50
C ILE A 51 -26.91 -11.80 4.41
N VAL A 52 -25.91 -10.94 4.19
CA VAL A 52 -25.74 -9.70 4.95
C VAL A 52 -26.96 -8.79 4.82
N LYS A 53 -27.49 -8.59 3.61
CA LYS A 53 -28.70 -7.76 3.39
C LYS A 53 -29.93 -8.35 4.07
N ALA A 54 -30.12 -9.66 3.99
CA ALA A 54 -31.23 -10.35 4.62
C ALA A 54 -31.14 -10.28 6.15
N LEU A 55 -29.96 -10.56 6.71
CA LEU A 55 -29.70 -10.41 8.14
C LEU A 55 -29.92 -8.96 8.59
N ASN A 56 -29.50 -7.96 7.82
CA ASN A 56 -29.66 -6.56 8.21
C ASN A 56 -31.14 -6.14 8.30
N LYS A 57 -32.02 -6.75 7.50
CA LYS A 57 -33.48 -6.57 7.60
C LYS A 57 -34.09 -7.30 8.79
N ILE A 58 -33.54 -8.45 9.18
CA ILE A 58 -34.03 -9.27 10.30
C ILE A 58 -33.52 -8.70 11.64
N ASN A 59 -32.22 -8.48 11.76
CA ASN A 59 -31.53 -7.94 12.92
C ASN A 59 -30.20 -7.29 12.48
N LYS A 60 -30.09 -5.97 12.65
CA LYS A 60 -28.91 -5.18 12.25
C LYS A 60 -27.62 -5.61 12.94
N SER A 61 -27.67 -6.00 14.21
CA SER A 61 -26.50 -6.47 14.96
C SER A 61 -26.04 -7.85 14.47
N ALA A 62 -26.98 -8.75 14.15
CA ALA A 62 -26.65 -10.04 13.54
C ALA A 62 -25.92 -9.88 12.19
N ALA A 63 -26.31 -8.89 11.39
CA ALA A 63 -25.61 -8.60 10.14
C ALA A 63 -24.18 -8.11 10.39
N ASN A 64 -23.98 -7.19 11.33
CA ASN A 64 -22.66 -6.68 11.68
C ASN A 64 -21.75 -7.80 12.18
N ASP A 65 -22.26 -8.64 13.08
CA ASP A 65 -21.50 -9.76 13.63
C ASP A 65 -21.21 -10.82 12.56
N PHE A 66 -22.15 -11.06 11.63
CA PHE A 66 -21.91 -11.98 10.52
C PHE A 66 -20.79 -11.48 9.62
N ILE A 67 -20.78 -10.18 9.28
CA ILE A 67 -19.67 -9.56 8.54
C ILE A 67 -18.38 -9.72 9.37
N GLN A 68 -18.42 -9.50 10.69
CA GLN A 68 -17.25 -9.57 11.57
C GLN A 68 -16.65 -10.97 11.65
N VAL A 69 -17.47 -11.98 11.90
CA VAL A 69 -17.02 -13.37 11.97
C VAL A 69 -16.59 -13.87 10.58
N TYR A 70 -17.31 -13.50 9.52
CA TYR A 70 -17.00 -13.95 8.16
C TYR A 70 -15.73 -13.30 7.59
N LEU A 71 -15.58 -11.97 7.71
CA LEU A 71 -14.40 -11.27 7.18
C LEU A 71 -13.22 -11.30 8.15
N GLY A 72 -13.42 -11.64 9.43
CA GLY A 72 -12.39 -11.49 10.47
C GLY A 72 -12.04 -10.01 10.68
N ASP A 73 -10.82 -9.73 11.16
CA ASP A 73 -10.27 -8.39 11.46
C ASP A 73 -10.46 -7.32 10.37
N LEU A 74 -10.85 -7.69 9.15
CA LEU A 74 -11.28 -6.78 8.07
C LEU A 74 -12.54 -5.95 8.37
N THR A 75 -13.34 -6.29 9.38
CA THR A 75 -14.51 -5.48 9.78
C THR A 75 -14.22 -4.35 10.74
N LEU A 76 -13.14 -4.45 11.52
CA LEU A 76 -12.57 -3.30 12.22
C LEU A 76 -12.17 -2.22 11.23
N PHE A 77 -11.75 -2.60 10.01
CA PHE A 77 -11.49 -1.66 8.93
C PHE A 77 -12.78 -1.08 8.34
N LYS A 78 -13.82 -1.87 8.05
CA LYS A 78 -14.97 -1.35 7.29
C LYS A 78 -15.96 -0.50 8.09
N ASN A 79 -16.15 -0.77 9.39
CA ASN A 79 -17.07 0.02 10.23
C ASN A 79 -16.42 1.25 10.89
N GLN A 80 -15.10 1.43 10.77
CA GLN A 80 -14.43 2.71 11.06
C GLN A 80 -14.30 3.62 9.82
N ILE A 81 -14.41 3.08 8.61
CA ILE A 81 -14.22 3.86 7.37
C ILE A 81 -15.48 4.66 6.96
N THR A 82 -16.64 4.41 7.56
CA THR A 82 -17.88 5.19 7.28
C THR A 82 -18.04 6.44 8.15
N ASN A 83 -17.09 6.75 9.03
CA ASN A 83 -16.90 8.08 9.62
C ASN A 83 -15.41 8.27 9.94
N GLN A 84 -14.70 9.06 9.15
CA GLN A 84 -13.30 9.48 9.38
C GLN A 84 -13.14 10.30 10.67
N ASN A 85 -13.42 9.73 11.83
CA ASN A 85 -13.29 10.41 13.10
C ASN A 85 -12.20 9.71 13.93
N LEU A 86 -11.12 10.45 14.14
CA LEU A 86 -10.13 10.13 15.15
C LEU A 86 -10.83 9.96 16.53
N PRO A 87 -10.38 9.02 17.40
CA PRO A 87 -10.99 8.81 18.71
C PRO A 87 -11.04 10.12 19.51
N LEU A 88 -12.17 10.42 20.13
CA LEU A 88 -12.29 11.65 20.93
C LEU A 88 -11.44 11.55 22.20
N SER A 89 -11.06 12.71 22.73
CA SER A 89 -10.33 12.82 23.99
C SER A 89 -10.82 14.03 24.77
N ASP A 90 -10.97 13.86 26.08
CA ASP A 90 -11.27 14.98 27.00
C ASP A 90 -10.03 15.79 27.36
N LYS A 91 -8.82 15.27 27.05
CA LYS A 91 -7.54 15.92 27.41
C LYS A 91 -6.99 16.80 26.30
N VAL A 92 -7.22 16.43 25.04
CA VAL A 92 -6.62 17.06 23.87
C VAL A 92 -7.64 17.32 22.76
N ASN A 93 -7.41 18.37 21.96
CA ASN A 93 -8.33 18.78 20.90
C ASN A 93 -8.11 17.97 19.60
N VAL A 94 -8.73 16.79 19.54
CA VAL A 94 -8.66 15.88 18.39
C VAL A 94 -9.31 16.49 17.13
N THR A 95 -10.34 17.32 17.31
CA THR A 95 -10.99 18.02 16.18
C THR A 95 -10.04 19.00 15.50
N VAL A 96 -9.08 19.58 16.21
CA VAL A 96 -8.02 20.41 15.61
C VAL A 96 -6.94 19.55 14.97
N LEU A 97 -6.56 18.42 15.58
CA LEU A 97 -5.60 17.47 14.98
C LEU A 97 -6.08 16.99 13.60
N ALA A 98 -7.37 16.69 13.44
CA ALA A 98 -7.95 16.30 12.16
C ALA A 98 -7.82 17.37 11.05
N GLN A 99 -7.39 18.60 11.38
CA GLN A 99 -7.27 19.73 10.44
C GLN A 99 -5.84 20.02 10.00
N ILE A 100 -4.82 19.33 10.54
CA ILE A 100 -3.41 19.59 10.21
C ILE A 100 -3.13 19.45 8.71
N PHE A 101 -3.92 18.63 8.01
CA PHE A 101 -3.85 18.36 6.58
C PHE A 101 -4.82 19.18 5.70
N LYS A 102 -5.58 20.15 6.23
CA LYS A 102 -6.52 20.95 5.42
C LYS A 102 -5.85 21.88 4.40
N SER A 103 -4.63 22.33 4.67
CA SER A 103 -3.90 23.26 3.79
C SER A 103 -2.53 22.68 3.46
N ILE A 104 -2.40 22.20 2.23
CA ILE A 104 -1.25 21.43 1.74
C ILE A 104 -0.89 21.86 0.34
N THR A 105 0.40 22.06 0.11
CA THR A 105 1.01 22.34 -1.19
C THR A 105 1.94 21.22 -1.66
N ASN A 106 2.54 20.49 -0.71
CA ASN A 106 3.49 19.39 -0.93
C ASN A 106 3.34 18.29 0.14
N SER A 107 4.12 17.22 0.05
CA SER A 107 4.04 16.06 0.95
C SER A 107 4.45 16.31 2.40
N TYR A 108 5.08 17.45 2.70
CA TYR A 108 5.91 17.56 3.90
C TYR A 108 5.12 17.37 5.19
N LYS A 109 3.89 17.89 5.28
CA LYS A 109 3.07 17.69 6.49
C LYS A 109 2.75 16.22 6.74
N TYR A 110 2.40 15.47 5.69
CA TYR A 110 2.11 14.05 5.80
C TYR A 110 3.33 13.28 6.27
N LEU A 111 4.46 13.47 5.58
CA LEU A 111 5.71 12.82 5.93
C LEU A 111 6.19 13.21 7.32
N TYR A 112 6.07 14.49 7.70
CA TYR A 112 6.49 14.97 9.02
C TYR A 112 5.65 14.34 10.12
N PHE A 113 4.32 14.34 10.00
CA PHE A 113 3.46 13.75 11.02
C PHE A 113 3.64 12.23 11.11
N LEU A 114 3.67 11.52 9.98
CA LEU A 114 3.98 10.08 9.94
C LEU A 114 5.34 9.78 10.57
N SER A 115 6.34 10.62 10.32
CA SER A 115 7.68 10.48 10.90
C SER A 115 7.69 10.69 12.40
N VAL A 116 6.95 11.68 12.91
CA VAL A 116 6.78 11.87 14.36
C VAL A 116 6.12 10.64 14.99
N LEU A 117 5.08 10.08 14.37
CA LEU A 117 4.43 8.84 14.86
C LEU A 117 5.40 7.65 14.86
N ASP A 118 6.14 7.45 13.78
CA ASP A 118 7.11 6.35 13.66
C ASP A 118 8.25 6.50 14.69
N ILE A 119 8.74 7.73 14.92
CA ILE A 119 9.73 8.04 15.97
C ILE A 119 9.17 7.74 17.37
N LEU A 120 7.97 8.21 17.69
CA LEU A 120 7.33 7.96 18.98
C LEU A 120 7.15 6.47 19.24
N LYS A 121 6.65 5.71 18.25
CA LYS A 121 6.49 4.26 18.38
C LYS A 121 7.82 3.56 18.64
N ARG A 122 8.88 3.97 17.92
CA ARG A 122 10.25 3.42 18.06
C ARG A 122 10.89 3.78 19.41
N ARG A 123 10.54 4.94 19.98
CA ARG A 123 10.95 5.38 21.32
C ARG A 123 10.04 4.87 22.44
N SER A 124 9.10 3.97 22.13
CA SER A 124 8.11 3.48 23.10
C SER A 124 7.37 4.63 23.82
N PHE A 125 7.03 5.68 23.06
CA PHE A 125 6.30 6.86 23.54
C PHE A 125 6.97 7.59 24.73
N ASP A 126 8.31 7.61 24.77
CA ASP A 126 9.06 8.42 25.74
C ASP A 126 8.61 9.90 25.73
N THR A 127 8.31 10.42 26.93
CA THR A 127 7.78 11.76 27.18
C THR A 127 8.86 12.79 27.52
N LEU A 128 10.08 12.36 27.79
CA LEU A 128 11.13 13.22 28.37
C LEU A 128 12.11 13.76 27.33
N SER A 129 12.27 13.07 26.19
CA SER A 129 13.30 13.39 25.21
C SER A 129 12.76 14.26 24.06
N PRO A 130 13.33 15.47 23.81
CA PRO A 130 13.02 16.23 22.60
C PRO A 130 13.28 15.41 21.33
N ILE A 131 12.55 15.72 20.26
CA ILE A 131 12.78 15.15 18.93
C ILE A 131 13.44 16.23 18.09
N SER A 132 14.71 16.02 17.72
CA SER A 132 15.43 16.98 16.90
C SER A 132 14.83 17.08 15.50
N PHE A 133 14.91 18.26 14.88
CA PHE A 133 14.52 18.42 13.47
C PHE A 133 15.31 17.47 12.57
N ARG A 134 16.61 17.26 12.84
CA ARG A 134 17.41 16.29 12.09
C ARG A 134 16.79 14.90 12.13
N GLU A 135 16.39 14.42 13.30
CA GLU A 135 15.76 13.10 13.44
C GLU A 135 14.43 13.00 12.69
N VAL A 136 13.57 14.02 12.77
CA VAL A 136 12.32 14.04 11.99
C VAL A 136 12.62 14.02 10.49
N ILE A 137 13.57 14.83 10.02
CA ILE A 137 13.93 14.89 8.61
C ILE A 137 14.57 13.57 8.12
N VAL A 138 15.40 12.90 8.91
CA VAL A 138 15.93 11.57 8.56
C VAL A 138 14.79 10.57 8.37
N GLU A 139 13.81 10.56 9.28
CA GLU A 139 12.65 9.67 9.15
C GLU A 139 11.74 10.06 7.98
N MET A 140 11.59 11.36 7.66
CA MET A 140 10.87 11.81 6.47
C MET A 140 11.53 11.31 5.17
N LEU A 141 12.84 11.44 5.07
CA LEU A 141 13.62 10.95 3.93
C LEU A 141 13.51 9.43 3.82
N ALA A 142 13.61 8.70 4.94
CA ALA A 142 13.44 7.24 4.95
C ALA A 142 12.03 6.81 4.52
N ASN A 143 10.99 7.54 4.93
CA ASN A 143 9.60 7.31 4.53
C ASN A 143 9.35 7.59 3.03
N ALA A 144 10.08 8.54 2.44
CA ALA A 144 9.95 8.88 1.02
C ALA A 144 10.87 8.07 0.10
N TRP A 145 11.92 7.44 0.63
CA TRP A 145 12.95 6.77 -0.16
C TRP A 145 12.41 5.62 -1.02
N TYR A 146 11.66 4.66 -0.46
CA TYR A 146 11.12 3.56 -1.26
C TYR A 146 10.13 4.03 -2.34
N PRO A 147 9.11 4.87 -2.01
CA PRO A 147 8.22 5.42 -3.02
C PRO A 147 8.96 6.12 -4.16
N HIS A 148 9.99 6.92 -3.84
CA HIS A 148 10.76 7.68 -4.83
C HIS A 148 11.80 6.82 -5.57
N ASN A 149 12.79 6.29 -4.87
CA ASN A 149 13.96 5.64 -5.48
C ASN A 149 13.63 4.27 -6.07
N TYR A 150 12.79 3.47 -5.41
CA TYR A 150 12.47 2.10 -5.83
C TYR A 150 11.23 2.04 -6.72
N PHE A 151 10.13 2.67 -6.31
CA PHE A 151 8.84 2.62 -7.02
C PHE A 151 8.60 3.76 -8.01
N LYS A 152 9.50 4.75 -8.06
CA LYS A 152 9.45 5.88 -9.00
C LYS A 152 8.15 6.70 -8.95
N ILE A 153 7.55 6.82 -7.77
CA ILE A 153 6.33 7.62 -7.55
C ILE A 153 6.68 9.11 -7.53
N TYR A 154 5.84 9.92 -8.18
CA TYR A 154 5.96 11.37 -8.22
C TYR A 154 5.29 12.06 -7.02
N PHE A 155 6.01 12.93 -6.31
CA PHE A 155 5.50 13.62 -5.10
C PHE A 155 4.78 14.95 -5.41
N GLY A 156 4.86 15.44 -6.64
CA GLY A 156 4.29 16.72 -7.08
C GLY A 156 5.36 17.78 -7.37
N ILE A 157 5.01 18.77 -8.20
CA ILE A 157 5.99 19.71 -8.78
C ILE A 157 6.61 20.66 -7.75
N GLN A 158 5.84 21.02 -6.72
CA GLN A 158 6.29 21.90 -5.63
C GLN A 158 7.01 21.12 -4.52
N ASP A 159 7.01 19.79 -4.61
CA ASP A 159 7.70 18.93 -3.67
C ASP A 159 9.18 18.87 -4.03
N GLN A 160 10.06 18.91 -3.04
CA GLN A 160 11.51 18.81 -3.25
C GLN A 160 12.11 17.60 -2.54
N ILE A 161 11.33 16.74 -1.89
CA ILE A 161 11.90 15.63 -1.12
C ILE A 161 12.64 14.63 -2.02
N ALA A 162 12.09 14.36 -3.21
CA ALA A 162 12.74 13.57 -4.26
C ALA A 162 14.11 14.17 -4.64
N ASN A 163 14.14 15.46 -4.95
CA ASN A 163 15.37 16.17 -5.30
C ASN A 163 16.39 16.14 -4.15
N LYS A 164 15.94 16.23 -2.88
CA LYS A 164 16.82 16.11 -1.72
C LYS A 164 17.37 14.69 -1.58
N LEU A 165 16.58 13.66 -1.85
CA LEU A 165 17.03 12.26 -1.84
C LEU A 165 18.02 11.97 -2.96
N ASP A 166 17.79 12.48 -4.17
CA ASP A 166 18.68 12.29 -5.31
C ASP A 166 20.05 12.95 -5.07
N ALA A 167 20.05 14.15 -4.47
CA ALA A 167 21.28 14.87 -4.13
C ALA A 167 22.14 14.19 -3.05
N LEU A 168 21.59 13.22 -2.32
CA LEU A 168 22.36 12.45 -1.34
C LEU A 168 23.18 11.32 -1.95
N GLU A 169 22.93 10.96 -3.21
CA GLU A 169 23.65 9.90 -3.95
C GLU A 169 23.86 8.63 -3.10
N LEU A 170 22.80 8.21 -2.39
CA LEU A 170 22.89 7.17 -1.37
C LEU A 170 23.34 5.83 -1.99
N GLU A 171 24.52 5.36 -1.61
CA GLU A 171 24.98 4.01 -1.90
C GLU A 171 24.24 2.99 -1.02
N ILE A 172 23.16 2.45 -1.56
CA ILE A 172 22.31 1.51 -0.84
C ILE A 172 22.56 0.10 -1.35
N THR A 173 23.20 -0.70 -0.50
CA THR A 173 23.50 -2.10 -0.78
C THR A 173 22.23 -2.96 -0.79
N GLU A 174 22.35 -4.14 -1.39
CA GLU A 174 21.32 -5.16 -1.59
C GLU A 174 20.37 -5.48 -0.40
N PRO A 175 20.73 -5.38 0.90
CA PRO A 175 19.78 -5.68 1.98
C PRO A 175 18.53 -4.78 1.99
N ILE A 176 18.67 -3.49 1.67
CA ILE A 176 17.56 -2.53 1.65
C ILE A 176 16.72 -2.75 0.37
N LEU A 177 17.36 -3.02 -0.77
CA LEU A 177 16.67 -3.33 -2.03
C LEU A 177 15.91 -4.68 -2.00
N LYS A 178 16.33 -5.62 -1.15
CA LYS A 178 15.68 -6.94 -0.96
C LYS A 178 14.64 -7.00 0.15
N PHE A 179 14.10 -5.86 0.61
CA PHE A 179 13.02 -5.82 1.62
C PHE A 179 13.41 -6.47 2.96
N ARG A 180 14.71 -6.52 3.30
CA ARG A 180 15.18 -7.13 4.55
C ARG A 180 15.32 -6.13 5.70
N ASP A 181 15.28 -4.82 5.39
CA ASP A 181 15.30 -3.73 6.36
C ASP A 181 13.88 -3.21 6.64
N THR A 182 13.03 -4.07 7.21
CA THR A 182 11.59 -3.80 7.38
C THR A 182 11.29 -2.61 8.30
N ASP A 183 12.20 -2.30 9.23
CA ASP A 183 12.14 -1.10 10.08
C ASP A 183 12.89 0.10 9.46
N LYS A 184 13.52 -0.01 8.27
CA LYS A 184 14.34 1.06 7.66
C LYS A 184 15.53 1.48 8.54
N LYS A 185 16.03 0.60 9.42
CA LYS A 185 17.12 0.90 10.36
C LYS A 185 18.43 1.20 9.64
N LEU A 186 18.80 0.36 8.67
CA LEU A 186 20.00 0.58 7.87
C LEU A 186 19.83 1.82 7.01
N LEU A 187 18.67 2.00 6.37
CA LEU A 187 18.39 3.17 5.53
C LEU A 187 18.53 4.48 6.32
N ARG A 188 17.94 4.57 7.52
CA ARG A 188 18.10 5.74 8.40
C ARG A 188 19.54 5.98 8.80
N ALA A 189 20.30 4.94 9.11
CA ALA A 189 21.71 5.06 9.43
C ALA A 189 22.51 5.60 8.23
N THR A 190 22.26 5.08 7.03
CA THR A 190 22.89 5.55 5.78
C THR A 190 22.57 7.01 5.50
N ILE A 191 21.30 7.42 5.63
CA ILE A 191 20.88 8.82 5.47
C ILE A 191 21.55 9.70 6.52
N ASN A 192 21.57 9.29 7.79
CA ASN A 192 22.09 10.11 8.88
C ASN A 192 23.61 10.30 8.82
N ASN A 193 24.34 9.41 8.14
CA ASN A 193 25.77 9.52 7.89
C ASN A 193 26.12 10.56 6.80
N GLN A 194 25.14 11.12 6.10
CA GLN A 194 25.34 12.18 5.13
C GLN A 194 25.39 13.57 5.79
N ASN A 195 25.90 14.56 5.06
CA ASN A 195 25.70 15.97 5.43
C ASN A 195 24.25 16.38 5.11
N LEU A 196 23.46 16.64 6.15
CA LEU A 196 22.03 16.93 6.04
C LEU A 196 21.69 18.38 6.39
N ASP A 197 22.64 19.25 6.72
CA ASP A 197 22.35 20.54 7.35
C ASP A 197 21.47 21.42 6.45
N ASP A 198 21.82 21.53 5.17
CA ASP A 198 21.02 22.26 4.18
C ASP A 198 19.65 21.63 3.93
N ILE A 199 19.56 20.29 3.97
CA ILE A 199 18.29 19.56 3.79
C ILE A 199 17.37 19.83 4.99
N VAL A 200 17.92 19.76 6.21
CA VAL A 200 17.20 20.04 7.44
C VAL A 200 16.69 21.48 7.44
N ILE A 201 17.54 22.46 7.14
CA ILE A 201 17.14 23.87 7.05
C ILE A 201 16.05 24.06 5.99
N SER A 202 16.24 23.49 4.81
CA SER A 202 15.34 23.68 3.66
C SER A 202 13.96 23.05 3.89
N ILE A 203 13.89 21.77 4.30
CA ILE A 203 12.61 21.07 4.52
C ILE A 203 11.92 21.62 5.78
N ASN A 204 12.67 21.84 6.87
CA ASN A 204 12.10 22.31 8.12
C ASN A 204 11.71 23.80 8.12
N ARG A 205 12.08 24.57 7.08
CA ARG A 205 11.77 26.01 6.94
C ARG A 205 10.33 26.35 7.30
N TYR A 206 9.38 25.47 6.99
CA TYR A 206 7.95 25.71 7.27
C TYR A 206 7.27 24.57 8.01
N VAL A 207 7.56 23.31 7.69
CA VAL A 207 6.66 22.19 8.04
C VAL A 207 6.40 22.04 9.53
N SER A 208 7.43 22.16 10.39
CA SER A 208 7.30 22.05 11.84
C SER A 208 6.41 23.14 12.44
N TYR A 209 6.42 24.34 11.88
CA TYR A 209 5.56 25.44 12.33
C TYR A 209 4.15 25.33 11.73
N ARG A 210 4.04 25.00 10.44
CA ARG A 210 2.77 25.00 9.71
C ARG A 210 1.90 23.77 9.98
N LEU A 211 2.47 22.69 10.49
CA LEU A 211 1.71 21.51 10.91
C LEU A 211 0.79 21.84 12.08
N ILE A 212 1.29 22.52 13.12
CA ILE A 212 0.53 22.85 14.33
C ILE A 212 -0.22 24.19 14.26
N ARG A 213 -0.09 24.93 13.15
CA ARG A 213 -0.82 26.20 12.96
C ARG A 213 -2.34 26.12 13.23
N PRO A 214 -3.07 25.02 12.92
CA PRO A 214 -4.50 24.94 13.23
C PRO A 214 -4.85 25.12 14.72
N PHE A 215 -3.94 24.79 15.65
CA PHE A 215 -4.12 25.04 17.08
C PHE A 215 -4.14 26.54 17.44
N PHE A 216 -3.61 27.36 16.54
CA PHE A 216 -3.47 28.81 16.68
C PHE A 216 -4.11 29.55 15.50
N PHE A 217 -5.18 28.99 14.93
CA PHE A 217 -5.81 29.55 13.74
C PHE A 217 -6.30 30.98 13.96
N GLN A 218 -6.89 31.28 15.12
CA GLN A 218 -7.41 32.61 15.44
C GLN A 218 -6.29 33.63 15.57
N GLU A 219 -5.21 33.28 16.27
CA GLU A 219 -4.06 34.15 16.53
C GLU A 219 -3.22 34.39 15.28
N THR A 220 -3.13 33.39 14.39
CA THR A 220 -2.30 33.48 13.18
C THR A 220 -3.08 33.90 11.93
N ARG A 221 -4.36 34.27 12.08
CA ARG A 221 -5.19 34.72 10.97
C ARG A 221 -4.74 36.11 10.50
N GLY A 222 -4.47 36.24 9.21
CA GLY A 222 -4.07 37.52 8.60
C GLY A 222 -2.60 37.90 8.79
N LEU A 223 -1.80 37.09 9.51
CA LEU A 223 -0.36 37.29 9.58
C LEU A 223 0.30 37.15 8.22
N LYS A 224 1.33 37.98 7.97
CA LYS A 224 2.21 37.83 6.81
C LYS A 224 3.05 36.56 6.97
N ASP A 225 3.44 35.94 5.85
CA ASP A 225 4.08 34.62 5.88
C ASP A 225 5.38 34.57 6.73
N TYR A 226 6.16 35.66 6.72
CA TYR A 226 7.40 35.75 7.49
C TYR A 226 7.17 35.83 9.02
N ASP A 227 6.01 36.32 9.45
CA ASP A 227 5.65 36.46 10.87
C ASP A 227 5.08 35.17 11.46
N VAL A 228 4.61 34.23 10.63
CA VAL A 228 3.91 33.05 11.12
C VAL A 228 4.81 32.11 11.91
N ASN A 229 6.06 31.87 11.49
CA ASN A 229 6.94 30.94 12.21
C ASN A 229 7.30 31.47 13.61
N PRO A 230 7.80 32.71 13.78
CA PRO A 230 8.04 33.28 15.10
C PRO A 230 6.78 33.29 15.98
N ALA A 231 5.62 33.65 15.41
CA ALA A 231 4.36 33.64 16.15
C ALA A 231 4.00 32.24 16.65
N ILE A 232 4.18 31.20 15.83
CA ILE A 232 3.91 29.82 16.23
C ILE A 232 4.86 29.34 17.33
N ILE A 233 6.13 29.72 17.31
CA ILE A 233 7.09 29.38 18.38
C ILE A 233 6.60 29.97 19.71
N ASN A 234 6.36 31.28 19.74
CA ASN A 234 5.92 31.97 20.96
C ASN A 234 4.59 31.39 21.47
N LEU A 235 3.58 31.26 20.60
CA LEU A 235 2.28 30.73 20.99
C LEU A 235 2.35 29.28 21.49
N ALA A 236 3.15 28.43 20.84
CA ALA A 236 3.27 27.03 21.25
C ALA A 236 3.99 26.88 22.59
N ASN A 237 5.00 27.72 22.87
CA ASN A 237 5.72 27.73 24.13
C ASN A 237 4.86 28.35 25.26
N ASP A 238 4.30 29.54 25.04
CA ASP A 238 3.54 30.30 26.04
C ASP A 238 2.20 29.63 26.42
N GLN A 239 1.55 29.00 25.44
CA GLN A 239 0.25 28.38 25.62
C GLN A 239 0.33 26.85 25.70
N PHE A 240 1.51 26.28 25.95
CA PHE A 240 1.74 24.83 25.90
C PHE A 240 0.75 24.06 26.79
N ASN A 241 0.57 24.48 28.04
CA ASN A 241 -0.33 23.82 28.99
C ASN A 241 -1.79 24.29 28.92
N ILE A 242 -2.05 25.41 28.22
CA ILE A 242 -3.39 26.02 28.12
C ILE A 242 -4.13 25.49 26.90
N LYS A 243 -3.52 25.65 25.71
CA LYS A 243 -4.08 25.19 24.44
C LYS A 243 -3.73 23.77 24.10
N LYS A 244 -2.66 23.23 24.70
CA LYS A 244 -2.16 21.88 24.45
C LYS A 244 -1.97 21.61 22.95
N PRO A 245 -1.12 22.39 22.25
CA PRO A 245 -0.72 22.04 20.90
C PRO A 245 -0.03 20.67 20.88
N LEU A 246 0.09 20.05 19.71
CA LEU A 246 0.76 18.76 19.57
C LEU A 246 2.17 18.77 20.19
N TYR A 247 2.92 19.84 19.95
CA TYR A 247 4.24 20.10 20.52
C TYR A 247 4.51 21.59 20.67
N CYS A 248 5.52 21.91 21.48
CA CYS A 248 6.21 23.20 21.51
C CYS A 248 7.66 23.04 21.01
N PHE A 249 8.48 24.08 21.14
CA PHE A 249 9.83 24.15 20.61
C PHE A 249 10.86 24.33 21.73
N ASN A 250 12.09 23.83 21.53
CA ASN A 250 13.14 23.89 22.54
C ASN A 250 13.88 25.24 22.63
N ALA A 251 13.40 26.27 21.93
CA ALA A 251 13.95 27.61 21.97
C ALA A 251 12.83 28.66 21.80
N GLU A 252 13.14 29.90 22.17
CA GLU A 252 12.23 31.05 22.04
C GLU A 252 12.31 31.71 20.66
N ASP A 253 13.36 31.43 19.88
CA ASP A 253 13.57 31.99 18.56
C ASP A 253 13.87 30.92 17.51
N GLN A 254 13.55 31.24 16.26
CA GLN A 254 13.68 30.32 15.14
C GLN A 254 15.14 29.93 14.85
N LYS A 255 16.12 30.79 15.17
CA LYS A 255 17.54 30.56 14.87
C LYS A 255 18.14 29.49 15.78
N ASN A 256 17.75 29.50 17.06
CA ASN A 256 18.24 28.54 18.06
C ASN A 256 17.34 27.29 18.19
N CYS A 257 16.14 27.32 17.61
CA CYS A 257 15.21 26.19 17.61
C CYS A 257 15.73 25.04 16.76
N ASN A 258 15.93 23.87 17.37
CA ASN A 258 16.40 22.67 16.67
C ASN A 258 15.64 21.38 17.03
N ALA A 259 14.66 21.45 17.93
CA ALA A 259 13.86 20.30 18.34
C ALA A 259 12.43 20.70 18.72
N ILE A 260 11.54 19.71 18.62
CA ILE A 260 10.17 19.79 19.16
C ILE A 260 10.08 19.03 20.48
N ILE A 261 9.19 19.48 21.36
CA ILE A 261 8.86 18.84 22.63
C ILE A 261 7.37 18.54 22.61
N LEU A 262 7.02 17.27 22.53
CA LEU A 262 5.62 16.81 22.43
C LEU A 262 4.90 17.04 23.77
N HIS A 263 3.63 17.42 23.69
CA HIS A 263 2.83 17.58 24.90
C HIS A 263 2.50 16.21 25.53
N PRO A 264 2.66 16.02 26.86
CA PRO A 264 2.43 14.72 27.50
C PRO A 264 1.03 14.14 27.25
N ASP A 265 -0.03 14.96 27.33
CA ASP A 265 -1.39 14.49 27.03
C ASP A 265 -1.56 14.02 25.56
N TRP A 266 -0.82 14.62 24.62
CA TRP A 266 -0.83 14.16 23.23
C TRP A 266 -0.07 12.86 23.08
N ILE A 267 1.06 12.68 23.78
CA ILE A 267 1.79 11.41 23.76
C ILE A 267 0.91 10.27 24.28
N GLN A 268 0.23 10.47 25.41
CA GLN A 268 -0.73 9.50 25.96
C GLN A 268 -1.82 9.17 24.94
N TYR A 269 -2.47 10.18 24.36
CA TYR A 269 -3.51 9.97 23.36
C TYR A 269 -2.99 9.20 22.13
N LEU A 270 -1.81 9.56 21.63
CA LEU A 270 -1.19 8.92 20.47
C LEU A 270 -0.75 7.48 20.77
N GLU A 271 -0.32 7.17 21.98
CA GLU A 271 0.00 5.80 22.41
C GLU A 271 -1.25 4.92 22.43
N GLU A 272 -2.29 5.38 23.13
CA GLU A 272 -3.57 4.67 23.27
C GLU A 272 -4.26 4.45 21.91
N ASN A 273 -4.11 5.39 20.97
CA ASN A 273 -4.83 5.40 19.70
C ASN A 273 -3.91 5.23 18.48
N TYR A 274 -2.67 4.75 18.68
CA TYR A 274 -1.62 4.75 17.65
C TYR A 274 -2.09 4.15 16.32
N THR A 275 -2.67 2.96 16.34
CA THR A 275 -3.12 2.25 15.13
C THR A 275 -4.14 3.06 14.33
N ILE A 276 -5.09 3.71 15.03
CA ILE A 276 -6.16 4.50 14.39
C ILE A 276 -5.59 5.80 13.82
N VAL A 277 -4.79 6.52 14.61
CA VAL A 277 -4.17 7.79 14.17
C VAL A 277 -3.20 7.55 13.01
N ARG A 278 -2.39 6.48 13.09
CA ARG A 278 -1.46 6.09 12.03
C ARG A 278 -2.21 5.68 10.77
N GLY A 279 -3.30 4.92 10.89
CA GLY A 279 -4.18 4.56 9.78
C GLY A 279 -4.79 5.78 9.10
N TRP A 280 -5.34 6.72 9.88
CA TRP A 280 -5.87 7.99 9.37
C TRP A 280 -4.81 8.81 8.63
N ALA A 281 -3.64 9.02 9.23
CA ALA A 281 -2.56 9.78 8.59
C ALA A 281 -2.06 9.12 7.29
N SER A 282 -2.03 7.78 7.27
CA SER A 282 -1.67 6.99 6.09
C SER A 282 -2.72 7.13 4.98
N TRP A 283 -4.01 7.14 5.34
CA TRP A 283 -5.10 7.34 4.40
C TRP A 283 -5.04 8.74 3.75
N GLU A 284 -4.85 9.79 4.55
CA GLU A 284 -4.71 11.15 4.04
C GLU A 284 -3.47 11.29 3.13
N TRP A 285 -2.35 10.65 3.51
CA TRP A 285 -1.16 10.57 2.67
C TRP A 285 -1.40 9.86 1.34
N LEU A 286 -2.07 8.71 1.37
CA LEU A 286 -2.44 7.94 0.19
C LEU A 286 -3.31 8.77 -0.77
N ASN A 287 -4.34 9.45 -0.25
CA ASN A 287 -5.22 10.28 -1.06
C ASN A 287 -4.44 11.39 -1.79
N TYR A 288 -3.54 12.06 -1.09
CA TYR A 288 -2.66 13.06 -1.71
C TYR A 288 -1.81 12.45 -2.82
N MET A 289 -1.16 11.32 -2.55
CA MET A 289 -0.26 10.69 -3.51
C MET A 289 -0.98 10.09 -4.71
N GLN A 290 -2.19 9.56 -4.55
CA GLN A 290 -3.02 9.12 -5.66
C GLN A 290 -3.39 10.28 -6.60
N GLN A 291 -3.72 11.46 -6.06
CA GLN A 291 -3.98 12.65 -6.88
C GLN A 291 -2.75 13.10 -7.68
N ARG A 292 -1.54 12.88 -7.16
CA ARG A 292 -0.29 13.17 -7.88
C ARG A 292 0.07 12.10 -8.92
N ASN A 293 -0.50 10.90 -8.80
CA ASN A 293 -0.13 9.74 -9.61
C ASN A 293 -1.36 9.01 -10.18
N PRO A 294 -2.27 9.71 -10.90
CA PRO A 294 -3.58 9.17 -11.28
C PRO A 294 -3.49 7.94 -12.20
N SER A 295 -2.44 7.83 -13.01
CA SER A 295 -2.23 6.72 -13.94
C SER A 295 -1.34 5.62 -13.37
N THR A 296 -0.76 5.81 -12.19
CA THR A 296 0.21 4.86 -11.64
C THR A 296 -0.52 3.66 -11.05
N PRO A 297 -0.20 2.42 -11.46
CA PRO A 297 -0.82 1.25 -10.88
C PRO A 297 -0.41 1.08 -9.43
N ASN A 298 -1.36 0.61 -8.62
CA ASN A 298 -1.15 0.11 -7.27
C ASN A 298 -0.35 1.04 -6.33
N VAL A 299 -0.72 2.33 -6.30
CA VAL A 299 -0.06 3.37 -5.47
C VAL A 299 0.03 2.97 -4.00
N VAL A 300 -0.97 2.28 -3.45
CA VAL A 300 -1.00 1.82 -2.05
C VAL A 300 0.23 0.98 -1.70
N ASN A 301 0.47 -0.08 -2.47
CA ASN A 301 1.58 -1.01 -2.23
C ASN A 301 2.96 -0.37 -2.48
N LYS A 302 3.00 0.71 -3.27
CA LYS A 302 4.22 1.46 -3.54
C LYS A 302 4.53 2.51 -2.46
N LEU A 303 3.51 3.02 -1.76
CA LEU A 303 3.67 3.97 -0.66
C LEU A 303 3.98 3.27 0.66
N PHE A 304 3.24 2.21 0.96
CA PHE A 304 3.39 1.46 2.20
C PHE A 304 4.08 0.15 1.88
N MET A 305 5.41 0.18 1.97
CA MET A 305 6.23 -0.99 1.72
C MET A 305 5.70 -2.18 2.53
N PRO A 306 5.35 -3.30 1.88
CA PRO A 306 4.94 -4.49 2.60
C PRO A 306 6.14 -5.05 3.38
N HIS A 307 5.90 -5.58 4.59
CA HIS A 307 6.94 -6.15 5.43
C HIS A 307 7.71 -7.31 4.75
N GLN A 308 7.08 -7.96 3.77
CA GLN A 308 7.71 -8.94 2.89
C GLN A 308 6.94 -8.98 1.56
N ARG A 309 7.59 -9.40 0.48
CA ARG A 309 6.88 -9.76 -0.74
C ARG A 309 6.17 -11.09 -0.56
N ASP A 310 5.04 -11.25 -1.22
CA ASP A 310 4.35 -12.53 -1.28
C ASP A 310 5.22 -13.57 -1.98
N SER A 311 5.03 -14.84 -1.59
CA SER A 311 5.75 -15.94 -2.24
C SER A 311 5.20 -16.20 -3.64
N LEU A 312 6.09 -16.40 -4.60
CA LEU A 312 5.76 -16.81 -5.97
C LEU A 312 5.46 -18.31 -6.10
N THR A 313 5.18 -19.03 -5.00
CA THR A 313 5.01 -20.49 -5.00
C THR A 313 3.93 -20.96 -5.97
N ASN A 314 2.77 -20.28 -6.03
CA ASN A 314 1.67 -20.67 -6.89
C ASN A 314 1.99 -20.45 -8.37
N GLN A 315 2.64 -19.33 -8.69
CA GLN A 315 3.04 -18.96 -10.04
C GLN A 315 4.17 -19.87 -10.54
N THR A 316 5.09 -20.23 -9.64
CA THR A 316 6.16 -21.18 -9.93
C THR A 316 5.56 -22.55 -10.21
N LYS A 317 4.60 -23.00 -9.40
CA LYS A 317 3.88 -24.26 -9.61
C LYS A 317 3.19 -24.28 -10.98
N TYR A 318 2.49 -23.20 -11.35
CA TYR A 318 1.86 -23.07 -12.67
C TYR A 318 2.85 -23.33 -13.81
N TRP A 319 3.99 -22.61 -13.82
CA TRP A 319 4.98 -22.76 -14.88
C TRP A 319 5.73 -24.10 -14.85
N LYS A 320 6.00 -24.66 -13.67
CA LYS A 320 6.56 -26.02 -13.56
C LYS A 320 5.64 -27.07 -14.17
N THR A 321 4.34 -26.99 -13.92
CA THR A 321 3.37 -27.89 -14.54
C THR A 321 3.41 -27.79 -16.07
N ILE A 322 3.48 -26.59 -16.64
CA ILE A 322 3.58 -26.42 -18.10
C ILE A 322 4.86 -27.08 -18.65
N LEU A 323 5.99 -26.91 -17.96
CA LEU A 323 7.28 -27.50 -18.33
C LEU A 323 7.32 -29.04 -18.20
N GLU A 324 6.34 -29.68 -17.56
CA GLU A 324 6.21 -31.14 -17.58
C GLU A 324 5.70 -31.68 -18.92
N TYR A 325 4.97 -30.84 -19.68
CA TYR A 325 4.31 -31.24 -20.92
C TYR A 325 4.96 -30.64 -22.17
N GLN A 326 5.65 -29.51 -22.03
CA GLN A 326 6.24 -28.79 -23.16
C GLN A 326 7.65 -28.30 -22.84
N ASP A 327 8.59 -28.65 -23.71
CA ASP A 327 9.92 -28.05 -23.71
C ASP A 327 9.83 -26.58 -24.12
N ILE A 328 10.28 -25.68 -23.24
CA ILE A 328 10.26 -24.23 -23.44
C ILE A 328 11.68 -23.68 -23.36
N LYS A 329 12.00 -22.74 -24.25
CA LYS A 329 13.21 -21.92 -24.18
C LYS A 329 12.90 -20.59 -23.51
N CYS A 330 13.84 -20.08 -22.73
CA CYS A 330 13.79 -18.71 -22.21
C CYS A 330 13.69 -17.71 -23.37
N ILE A 331 12.70 -16.80 -23.34
CA ILE A 331 12.50 -15.83 -24.43
C ILE A 331 13.69 -14.86 -24.62
N TYR A 332 14.48 -14.68 -23.56
CA TYR A 332 15.63 -13.78 -23.56
C TYR A 332 16.91 -14.48 -24.02
N SER A 333 17.29 -15.55 -23.33
CA SER A 333 18.57 -16.25 -23.57
C SER A 333 18.50 -17.35 -24.61
N GLN A 334 17.30 -17.75 -25.03
CA GLN A 334 17.04 -18.90 -25.92
C GLN A 334 17.53 -20.25 -25.38
N VAL A 335 17.97 -20.30 -24.11
CA VAL A 335 18.38 -21.51 -23.40
C VAL A 335 17.12 -22.29 -22.98
N LYS A 336 17.17 -23.62 -23.12
CA LYS A 336 16.11 -24.52 -22.66
C LYS A 336 15.97 -24.43 -21.14
N LEU A 337 14.73 -24.30 -20.65
CA LEU A 337 14.45 -24.20 -19.23
C LEU A 337 14.40 -25.59 -18.59
N ASP A 338 15.03 -25.72 -17.42
CA ASP A 338 14.86 -26.88 -16.54
C ASP A 338 13.74 -26.58 -15.53
N LYS A 339 12.72 -27.44 -15.49
CA LYS A 339 11.58 -27.30 -14.57
C LYS A 339 12.00 -27.23 -13.10
N ASP A 340 13.14 -27.80 -12.73
CA ASP A 340 13.58 -27.85 -11.35
C ASP A 340 14.37 -26.60 -10.93
N GLU A 341 14.91 -25.85 -11.90
CA GLU A 341 15.80 -24.70 -11.67
C GLU A 341 15.29 -23.37 -12.26
N ILE A 342 13.97 -23.24 -12.49
CA ILE A 342 13.40 -21.98 -12.98
C ILE A 342 13.39 -20.87 -11.92
N SER A 343 13.53 -19.64 -12.40
CA SER A 343 13.08 -18.41 -11.76
C SER A 343 11.87 -17.87 -12.53
N LEU A 344 11.11 -16.97 -11.93
CA LEU A 344 10.13 -16.16 -12.66
C LEU A 344 10.66 -14.74 -12.85
N ASP A 345 10.44 -14.19 -14.04
CA ASP A 345 10.65 -12.77 -14.34
C ASP A 345 9.28 -12.08 -14.48
N HIS A 346 9.21 -10.85 -13.98
CA HIS A 346 8.11 -9.96 -14.27
C HIS A 346 8.42 -9.19 -15.55
N TYR A 347 7.68 -9.46 -16.63
CA TYR A 347 7.95 -8.85 -17.94
C TYR A 347 7.98 -7.32 -17.84
N LEU A 348 6.92 -6.74 -17.26
CA LEU A 348 6.95 -5.38 -16.67
C LEU A 348 7.52 -5.46 -15.25
N PRO A 349 8.49 -4.62 -14.86
CA PRO A 349 9.13 -4.68 -13.54
C PRO A 349 8.15 -4.75 -12.37
N TRP A 350 8.43 -5.59 -11.37
CA TRP A 350 7.61 -5.65 -10.15
C TRP A 350 7.53 -4.30 -9.43
N SER A 351 8.62 -3.53 -9.42
CA SER A 351 8.64 -2.15 -8.90
C SER A 351 7.70 -1.20 -9.65
N PHE A 352 7.30 -1.54 -10.86
CA PHE A 352 6.30 -0.78 -11.61
C PHE A 352 4.88 -1.30 -11.37
N VAL A 353 4.60 -2.61 -11.41
CA VAL A 353 3.23 -3.14 -11.27
C VAL A 353 2.79 -3.39 -9.82
N ALA A 354 3.74 -3.61 -8.92
CA ALA A 354 3.57 -3.91 -7.49
C ALA A 354 2.59 -5.07 -7.20
N HIS A 355 2.62 -6.12 -8.01
CA HIS A 355 1.85 -7.35 -7.83
C HIS A 355 2.55 -8.56 -8.48
N ASP A 356 2.10 -9.75 -8.10
CA ASP A 356 2.64 -11.04 -8.59
C ASP A 356 1.65 -11.82 -9.47
N GLN A 357 0.86 -11.11 -10.27
CA GLN A 357 -0.14 -11.71 -11.15
C GLN A 357 0.49 -12.41 -12.36
N LEU A 358 -0.08 -13.56 -12.73
CA LEU A 358 0.48 -14.48 -13.74
C LEU A 358 0.58 -13.88 -15.15
N TRP A 359 -0.33 -12.95 -15.52
CA TRP A 359 -0.32 -12.31 -16.85
C TRP A 359 0.99 -11.58 -17.15
N ASN A 360 1.73 -11.18 -16.12
CA ASN A 360 3.00 -10.47 -16.25
C ASN A 360 4.21 -11.34 -15.88
N LEU A 361 4.03 -12.64 -15.57
CA LEU A 361 5.08 -13.52 -15.07
C LEU A 361 5.42 -14.63 -16.07
N ILE A 362 6.70 -14.77 -16.40
CA ILE A 362 7.22 -15.81 -17.29
C ILE A 362 8.39 -16.56 -16.66
N PRO A 363 8.62 -17.84 -17.03
CA PRO A 363 9.73 -18.61 -16.53
C PRO A 363 11.02 -18.22 -17.24
N THR A 364 12.09 -18.14 -16.47
CA THR A 364 13.43 -17.78 -16.95
C THR A 364 14.49 -18.43 -16.06
N THR A 365 15.77 -18.20 -16.33
CA THR A 365 16.84 -18.60 -15.41
C THR A 365 17.12 -17.51 -14.37
N LYS A 366 17.68 -17.88 -13.23
CA LYS A 366 18.06 -16.91 -12.17
C LYS A 366 19.03 -15.84 -12.68
N TYR A 367 19.97 -16.21 -13.54
CA TYR A 367 20.95 -15.29 -14.10
C TYR A 367 20.30 -14.25 -15.01
N VAL A 368 19.43 -14.68 -15.92
CA VAL A 368 18.66 -13.78 -16.81
C VAL A 368 17.78 -12.84 -16.01
N ASN A 369 17.03 -13.35 -15.03
CA ASN A 369 16.18 -12.54 -14.15
C ASN A 369 17.00 -11.46 -13.40
N SER A 370 18.17 -11.84 -12.88
CA SER A 370 19.07 -10.92 -12.18
C SER A 370 19.66 -9.86 -13.12
N SER A 371 19.98 -10.25 -14.36
CA SER A 371 20.49 -9.33 -15.39
C SER A 371 19.42 -8.32 -15.85
N LYS A 372 18.17 -8.77 -16.02
CA LYS A 372 17.04 -7.90 -16.36
C LYS A 372 16.69 -6.95 -15.23
N SER A 373 16.69 -7.43 -13.99
CA SER A 373 16.39 -6.62 -12.80
C SER A 373 15.07 -5.84 -12.99
N ASN A 374 15.05 -4.55 -12.66
CA ASN A 374 13.88 -3.67 -12.84
C ASN A 374 13.85 -2.97 -14.21
N ASN A 375 14.60 -3.44 -15.21
CA ASN A 375 14.58 -2.85 -16.54
C ASN A 375 13.39 -3.35 -17.37
N LEU A 376 12.92 -2.51 -18.30
CA LEU A 376 11.90 -2.90 -19.27
C LEU A 376 12.58 -3.64 -20.44
N PRO A 377 12.06 -4.81 -20.85
CA PRO A 377 12.62 -5.58 -21.95
C PRO A 377 12.48 -4.83 -23.29
N SER A 378 13.42 -5.06 -24.21
CA SER A 378 13.34 -4.62 -25.61
C SER A 378 12.07 -5.15 -26.28
N GLU A 379 11.53 -4.37 -27.22
CA GLU A 379 10.35 -4.73 -28.02
C GLU A 379 10.55 -6.04 -28.80
N GLU A 380 11.80 -6.40 -29.11
CA GLU A 380 12.14 -7.66 -29.78
C GLU A 380 11.64 -8.91 -29.04
N TYR A 381 11.53 -8.84 -27.71
CA TYR A 381 11.05 -9.95 -26.89
C TYR A 381 9.52 -10.01 -26.79
N PHE A 382 8.81 -8.99 -27.26
CA PHE A 382 7.38 -8.88 -27.01
C PHE A 382 6.60 -9.98 -27.72
N GLN A 383 6.92 -10.30 -28.97
CA GLN A 383 6.25 -11.39 -29.70
C GLN A 383 6.49 -12.74 -29.02
N ALA A 384 7.74 -13.03 -28.60
CA ALA A 384 8.08 -14.26 -27.90
C ALA A 384 7.39 -14.35 -26.51
N PHE A 385 7.21 -13.22 -25.81
CA PHE A 385 6.45 -13.14 -24.57
C PHE A 385 4.98 -13.52 -24.79
N LEU A 386 4.33 -13.00 -25.83
CA LEU A 386 2.94 -13.32 -26.16
C LEU A 386 2.75 -14.80 -26.46
N GLU A 387 3.61 -15.36 -27.30
CA GLU A 387 3.59 -16.77 -27.68
C GLU A 387 3.82 -17.67 -26.46
N LEU A 388 4.75 -17.31 -25.57
CA LEU A 388 5.00 -18.06 -24.35
C LEU A 388 3.78 -18.05 -23.41
N GLN A 389 3.13 -16.90 -23.23
CA GLN A 389 1.91 -16.82 -22.42
C GLN A 389 0.79 -17.67 -23.03
N HIS A 390 0.61 -17.64 -24.36
CA HIS A 390 -0.38 -18.45 -25.06
C HIS A 390 -0.12 -19.96 -24.91
N ILE A 391 1.14 -20.39 -25.07
CA ILE A 391 1.57 -21.77 -24.84
C ILE A 391 1.22 -22.19 -23.41
N GLY A 392 1.58 -21.36 -22.42
CA GLY A 392 1.30 -21.66 -21.02
C GLY A 392 -0.20 -21.83 -20.75
N LEU A 393 -1.03 -20.92 -21.27
CA LEU A 393 -2.48 -20.98 -21.12
C LEU A 393 -3.09 -22.23 -21.75
N THR A 394 -2.62 -22.59 -22.95
CA THR A 394 -3.12 -23.73 -23.73
C THR A 394 -2.73 -25.06 -23.08
N ILE A 395 -1.45 -25.24 -22.74
CA ILE A 395 -0.97 -26.45 -22.07
C ILE A 395 -1.63 -26.61 -20.71
N ALA A 396 -1.78 -25.52 -19.94
CA ALA A 396 -2.48 -25.56 -18.66
C ALA A 396 -3.94 -26.00 -18.85
N TYR A 397 -4.66 -25.47 -19.85
CA TYR A 397 -6.05 -25.83 -20.11
C TYR A 397 -6.24 -27.32 -20.41
N GLU A 398 -5.32 -27.91 -21.16
CA GLU A 398 -5.37 -29.32 -21.55
C GLU A 398 -5.01 -30.28 -20.41
N ASN A 399 -4.14 -29.85 -19.48
CA ASN A 399 -3.47 -30.76 -18.54
C ASN A 399 -3.86 -30.56 -17.07
N ILE A 400 -4.62 -29.50 -16.72
CA ILE A 400 -5.11 -29.28 -15.36
C ILE A 400 -6.63 -29.21 -15.31
N SER A 401 -7.21 -29.38 -14.12
CA SER A 401 -8.67 -29.27 -13.97
C SER A 401 -9.17 -27.87 -14.36
N LYS A 402 -10.34 -27.79 -15.02
CA LYS A 402 -10.96 -26.51 -15.43
C LYS A 402 -11.07 -25.49 -14.29
N ASN A 403 -11.45 -25.93 -13.08
CA ASN A 403 -11.54 -25.04 -11.92
C ASN A 403 -10.18 -24.45 -11.51
N GLN A 404 -9.11 -25.23 -11.61
CA GLN A 404 -7.77 -24.75 -11.31
C GLN A 404 -7.28 -23.79 -12.40
N TRP A 405 -7.56 -24.09 -13.67
CA TRP A 405 -7.25 -23.22 -14.79
C TRP A 405 -7.94 -21.86 -14.66
N LEU A 406 -9.25 -21.84 -14.38
CA LEU A 406 -10.01 -20.60 -14.16
C LEU A 406 -9.41 -19.69 -13.08
N LYS A 407 -8.89 -20.28 -11.99
CA LYS A 407 -8.17 -19.54 -10.94
C LYS A 407 -6.87 -18.91 -11.44
N TYR A 408 -6.10 -19.63 -12.25
CA TYR A 408 -4.87 -19.09 -12.81
C TYR A 408 -5.15 -18.00 -13.86
N THR A 409 -6.24 -18.12 -14.61
CA THR A 409 -6.61 -17.17 -15.66
C THR A 409 -7.34 -15.93 -15.15
N GLU A 410 -7.79 -15.91 -13.89
CA GLU A 410 -8.56 -14.79 -13.32
C GLU A 410 -7.87 -13.43 -13.54
N SER A 411 -6.56 -13.35 -13.25
CA SER A 411 -5.81 -12.12 -13.45
C SER A 411 -5.63 -11.76 -14.92
N PHE A 412 -5.57 -12.74 -15.82
CA PHE A 412 -5.49 -12.47 -17.26
C PHE A 412 -6.79 -11.85 -17.76
N VAL A 413 -7.94 -12.45 -17.41
CA VAL A 413 -9.26 -11.93 -17.80
C VAL A 413 -9.46 -10.52 -17.26
N SER A 414 -9.16 -10.31 -15.98
CA SER A 414 -9.35 -9.02 -15.32
C SER A 414 -8.45 -7.92 -15.88
N GLU A 415 -7.16 -8.19 -16.11
CA GLU A 415 -6.20 -7.16 -16.53
C GLU A 415 -6.22 -6.92 -18.04
N LEU A 416 -6.29 -8.00 -18.83
CA LEU A 416 -6.33 -7.91 -20.29
C LEU A 416 -7.73 -7.56 -20.82
N LYS A 417 -8.74 -7.44 -19.94
CA LYS A 417 -10.13 -7.08 -20.25
C LYS A 417 -10.74 -7.97 -21.33
N VAL A 418 -10.44 -9.26 -21.26
CA VAL A 418 -10.99 -10.28 -22.17
C VAL A 418 -12.38 -10.68 -21.66
N SER A 419 -13.32 -10.96 -22.57
CA SER A 419 -14.73 -11.19 -22.22
C SER A 419 -14.96 -12.45 -21.38
N GLN A 420 -14.26 -13.53 -21.71
CA GLN A 420 -14.34 -14.82 -21.02
C GLN A 420 -12.98 -15.50 -21.01
N ALA A 421 -12.75 -16.42 -20.07
CA ALA A 421 -11.46 -17.09 -19.93
C ALA A 421 -11.07 -17.89 -21.19
N ASP A 422 -12.03 -18.57 -21.83
CA ASP A 422 -11.76 -19.42 -23.00
C ASP A 422 -11.24 -18.61 -24.21
N ASP A 423 -11.53 -17.31 -24.30
CA ASP A 423 -11.00 -16.43 -25.35
C ASP A 423 -9.46 -16.27 -25.25
N LEU A 424 -8.88 -16.52 -24.07
CA LEU A 424 -7.42 -16.50 -23.86
C LEU A 424 -6.70 -17.62 -24.63
N LEU A 425 -7.41 -18.66 -25.05
CA LEU A 425 -6.88 -19.76 -25.85
C LEU A 425 -6.77 -19.40 -27.33
N ASN A 426 -7.36 -18.29 -27.77
CA ASN A 426 -7.21 -17.78 -29.12
C ASN A 426 -6.03 -16.79 -29.18
N LEU A 427 -4.98 -17.16 -29.91
CA LEU A 427 -3.74 -16.38 -29.99
C LEU A 427 -3.98 -14.95 -30.51
N ASP A 428 -4.87 -14.76 -31.48
CA ASP A 428 -5.14 -13.43 -32.05
C ASP A 428 -5.85 -12.53 -31.04
N ILE A 429 -6.83 -13.07 -30.32
CA ILE A 429 -7.55 -12.33 -29.26
C ILE A 429 -6.58 -11.96 -28.14
N LEU A 430 -5.79 -12.94 -27.66
CA LEU A 430 -4.81 -12.73 -26.60
C LEU A 430 -3.74 -11.70 -27.01
N SER A 431 -3.19 -11.83 -28.21
CA SER A 431 -2.18 -10.91 -28.75
C SER A 431 -2.69 -9.49 -28.84
N LYS A 432 -3.94 -9.31 -29.31
CA LYS A 432 -4.57 -7.98 -29.36
C LYS A 432 -4.76 -7.40 -27.96
N ALA A 433 -5.22 -8.20 -27.01
CA ALA A 433 -5.44 -7.77 -25.63
C ALA A 433 -4.13 -7.33 -24.96
N TYR A 434 -3.07 -8.13 -25.05
CA TYR A 434 -1.75 -7.73 -24.54
C TYR A 434 -1.16 -6.50 -25.22
N LYS A 435 -1.33 -6.34 -26.55
CA LYS A 435 -0.88 -5.11 -27.24
C LYS A 435 -1.55 -3.87 -26.68
N ILE A 436 -2.87 -3.94 -26.45
CA ILE A 436 -3.67 -2.83 -25.91
C ILE A 436 -3.29 -2.52 -24.44
N THR A 437 -3.00 -3.55 -23.64
CA THR A 437 -2.69 -3.36 -22.20
C THR A 437 -1.21 -3.06 -21.94
N THR A 438 -0.30 -3.83 -22.52
CA THR A 438 1.13 -3.83 -22.13
C THR A 438 1.91 -2.69 -22.74
N LEU A 439 1.67 -2.33 -24.01
CA LEU A 439 2.42 -1.27 -24.67
C LEU A 439 2.22 0.10 -23.97
N PRO A 440 1.00 0.51 -23.61
CA PRO A 440 0.81 1.73 -22.82
C PRO A 440 1.49 1.67 -21.45
N LEU A 441 1.51 0.50 -20.80
CA LEU A 441 2.19 0.30 -19.53
C LEU A 441 3.71 0.42 -19.65
N ILE A 442 4.33 -0.09 -20.72
CA ILE A 442 5.76 0.12 -21.01
C ILE A 442 6.06 1.62 -21.20
N SER A 443 5.22 2.34 -21.97
CA SER A 443 5.39 3.77 -22.16
C SER A 443 5.28 4.53 -20.83
N LEU A 444 4.28 4.18 -20.00
CA LEU A 444 4.08 4.79 -18.69
C LEU A 444 5.26 4.52 -17.75
N ALA A 445 5.75 3.28 -17.68
CA ALA A 445 6.92 2.93 -16.89
C ALA A 445 8.18 3.70 -17.35
N THR A 446 8.37 3.84 -18.67
CA THR A 446 9.47 4.63 -19.22
C THR A 446 9.38 6.10 -18.79
N ILE A 447 8.19 6.71 -18.85
CA ILE A 447 7.96 8.09 -18.38
C ILE A 447 8.22 8.23 -16.88
N GLN A 448 7.95 7.18 -16.09
CA GLN A 448 8.25 7.15 -14.65
C GLN A 448 9.75 6.97 -14.36
N GLY A 449 10.60 6.72 -15.36
CA GLY A 449 12.04 6.59 -15.18
C GLY A 449 12.55 5.17 -14.99
N PHE A 450 11.77 4.15 -15.41
CA PHE A 450 12.31 2.80 -15.61
C PHE A 450 13.13 2.75 -16.91
N SER A 451 14.30 2.10 -16.88
CA SER A 451 15.20 2.02 -18.04
C SER A 451 14.60 1.13 -19.14
N PRO A 452 14.39 1.66 -20.36
CA PRO A 452 13.84 0.91 -21.47
C PRO A 452 14.90 0.10 -22.24
N ASN A 453 14.44 -0.75 -23.16
CA ASN A 453 15.26 -1.41 -24.18
C ASN A 453 16.35 -2.34 -23.63
N TRP A 454 16.09 -3.02 -22.53
CA TRP A 454 17.00 -4.04 -22.03
C TRP A 454 17.06 -5.23 -23.00
N VAL A 455 18.28 -5.63 -23.35
CA VAL A 455 18.61 -6.80 -24.18
C VAL A 455 19.53 -7.71 -23.36
N TYR A 456 19.26 -9.01 -23.38
CA TYR A 456 20.10 -9.99 -22.70
C TYR A 456 21.42 -10.17 -23.47
N ALA A 457 22.54 -9.93 -22.78
CA ALA A 457 23.89 -9.97 -23.35
C ALA A 457 24.58 -11.33 -23.17
#